data_AF-A0A4R2PIH3-F1
#
_entry.id   AF-A0A4R2PIH3-F1
#
_cell.length_a   1.000
_cell.length_b   1.000
_cell.length_c   1.000
_cell.angle_alpha   90.00
_cell.angle_beta   90.00
_cell.angle_gamma   90.00
#
_symmetry.space_group_name_H-M   'P 1'
#
loop_
_entity.id
_entity.type
_entity.pdbx_description
1 polymer ?
#
loop_
_entity_poly.entity_id
_entity_poly.type
_entity_poly.pdbx_seq_one_letter_code
_entity_poly.pdbx_strand_id
1 'polypeptide(L)'
;MSPLDGPQKPEKTSGDAPRKRDEANTPSKGCEVIAIYGKGGIGKSFTLSNLSYMLAQQGKRVLLIGCDPKSDTTSLLFGGRSCPTIIETSAKKKAAGEEVRLEDVCFKRDGVFAMELGGPEVGRGCGGRGIIHGFELLEKLGFHQWDFDYVLLDFLGDVVCGGFGLPIARDMCQKVIVVGSNDLQSLYVANNVCSAVDYFRKLGGNVGVAGLVVNKDDGTGEAQAFAEAANIPVLASIPAHDEIRKKSANYQIIGYPGSEWGPLFDELGRNAAAAPPLMPTPLSQEDLLGLFKSEDVGRDVELEPATLEDMCAGEIPVKESLEVIYDDV
;
A
#
# COMPACT_ATOMS: atom_id res chain seq x y z
N MET A 1 -45.33 -34.22 37.20
CA MET A 1 -43.95 -34.01 37.67
C MET A 1 -43.05 -34.88 36.83
N SER A 2 -42.61 -34.32 35.71
CA SER A 2 -41.67 -34.92 34.76
C SER A 2 -40.28 -34.27 34.97
N PRO A 3 -39.18 -35.03 34.84
CA PRO A 3 -37.84 -34.56 35.16
C PRO A 3 -37.34 -33.54 34.12
N LEU A 4 -36.65 -32.51 34.60
CA LEU A 4 -35.99 -31.47 33.81
C LEU A 4 -34.69 -32.01 33.22
N ASP A 5 -34.61 -32.01 31.89
CA ASP A 5 -33.41 -32.33 31.13
C ASP A 5 -32.29 -31.30 31.37
N GLY A 6 -31.06 -31.81 31.49
CA GLY A 6 -29.84 -31.02 31.71
C GLY A 6 -29.38 -30.19 30.50
N PRO A 7 -28.36 -29.33 30.67
CA PRO A 7 -27.95 -28.35 29.68
C PRO A 7 -27.32 -29.01 28.44
N GLN A 8 -27.88 -28.70 27.26
CA GLN A 8 -27.38 -29.12 25.95
C GLN A 8 -26.04 -28.43 25.63
N LYS A 9 -25.06 -29.22 25.19
CA LYS A 9 -23.77 -28.74 24.65
C LYS A 9 -24.00 -27.93 23.37
N PRO A 10 -23.23 -26.86 23.11
CA PRO A 10 -23.34 -26.11 21.87
C PRO A 10 -22.85 -26.95 20.68
N GLU A 11 -23.70 -27.03 19.65
CA GLU A 11 -23.40 -27.62 18.35
C GLU A 11 -22.21 -26.92 17.69
N LYS A 12 -21.26 -27.74 17.22
CA LYS A 12 -20.21 -27.29 16.31
C LYS A 12 -20.85 -26.91 14.97
N THR A 13 -20.89 -25.62 14.64
CA THR A 13 -21.23 -25.18 13.29
C THR A 13 -20.08 -25.53 12.34
N SER A 14 -20.34 -26.52 11.50
CA SER A 14 -19.53 -26.88 10.35
C SER A 14 -19.69 -25.86 9.22
N GLY A 15 -18.59 -25.45 8.61
CA GLY A 15 -18.59 -24.97 7.22
C GLY A 15 -18.01 -23.58 7.02
N ASP A 16 -16.69 -23.51 6.85
CA ASP A 16 -16.07 -22.45 6.06
C ASP A 16 -16.49 -22.66 4.61
N ALA A 17 -17.57 -21.98 4.21
CA ALA A 17 -17.96 -21.90 2.80
C ALA A 17 -17.01 -20.91 2.09
N PRO A 18 -16.52 -21.22 0.88
CA PRO A 18 -15.74 -20.26 0.11
C PRO A 18 -16.59 -19.01 -0.12
N ARG A 19 -16.06 -17.84 0.25
CA ARG A 19 -16.71 -16.54 0.04
C ARG A 19 -17.10 -16.41 -1.43
N LYS A 20 -18.40 -16.29 -1.72
CA LYS A 20 -18.89 -15.99 -3.06
C LYS A 20 -18.32 -14.64 -3.51
N ARG A 21 -17.93 -14.54 -4.78
CA ARG A 21 -17.54 -13.27 -5.41
C ARG A 21 -18.69 -12.26 -5.27
N ASP A 22 -18.44 -11.14 -4.61
CA ASP A 22 -19.31 -9.97 -4.71
C ASP A 22 -19.08 -9.34 -6.09
N GLU A 23 -19.91 -9.72 -7.07
CA GLU A 23 -19.85 -9.19 -8.44
C GLU A 23 -19.95 -7.66 -8.50
N ALA A 24 -20.46 -7.02 -7.43
CA ALA A 24 -20.57 -5.57 -7.30
C ALA A 24 -19.24 -4.82 -7.13
N ASN A 25 -18.15 -5.51 -6.77
CA ASN A 25 -16.87 -4.87 -6.41
C ASN A 25 -15.80 -4.96 -7.52
N THR A 26 -16.17 -5.43 -8.71
CA THR A 26 -15.21 -5.65 -9.81
C THR A 26 -15.16 -4.42 -10.71
N PRO A 27 -13.98 -3.86 -11.04
CA PRO A 27 -13.83 -2.76 -12.01
C PRO A 27 -14.48 -3.09 -13.37
N SER A 28 -14.83 -2.05 -14.12
CA SER A 28 -15.39 -2.18 -15.46
C SER A 28 -14.51 -3.05 -16.37
N LYS A 29 -15.14 -3.80 -17.28
CA LYS A 29 -14.48 -4.75 -18.19
C LYS A 29 -13.38 -4.03 -19.00
N GLY A 30 -12.12 -4.20 -18.63
CA GLY A 30 -10.96 -3.59 -19.29
C GLY A 30 -10.14 -2.61 -18.44
N CYS A 31 -10.64 -2.21 -17.26
CA CYS A 31 -9.92 -1.35 -16.33
C CYS A 31 -8.90 -2.14 -15.49
N GLU A 32 -7.66 -1.67 -15.46
CA GLU A 32 -6.60 -2.22 -14.63
C GLU A 32 -6.32 -1.33 -13.41
N VAL A 33 -6.69 -1.82 -12.23
CA VAL A 33 -6.45 -1.19 -10.94
C VAL A 33 -5.15 -1.71 -10.35
N ILE A 34 -4.19 -0.81 -10.17
CA ILE A 34 -2.86 -1.10 -9.66
C ILE A 34 -2.66 -0.34 -8.35
N ALA A 35 -2.40 -1.06 -7.27
CA ALA A 35 -2.00 -0.44 -6.01
C ALA A 35 -0.49 -0.29 -5.96
N ILE A 36 0.00 0.86 -5.48
CA ILE A 36 1.42 1.13 -5.37
C ILE A 36 1.77 1.34 -3.90
N TYR A 37 2.76 0.59 -3.44
CA TYR A 37 3.25 0.64 -2.06
C TYR A 37 4.74 0.96 -2.02
N GLY A 38 5.23 1.28 -0.83
CA GLY A 38 6.61 1.64 -0.60
C GLY A 38 6.75 2.55 0.62
N LYS A 39 7.98 2.63 1.15
CA LYS A 39 8.33 3.42 2.33
C LYS A 39 7.96 4.90 2.18
N GLY A 40 7.64 5.57 3.28
CA GLY A 40 7.48 7.02 3.32
C GLY A 40 8.72 7.75 2.76
N GLY A 41 8.52 8.69 1.83
CA GLY A 41 9.63 9.46 1.24
C GLY A 41 10.48 8.73 0.19
N ILE A 42 10.12 7.49 -0.19
CA ILE A 42 10.82 6.75 -1.25
C ILE A 42 10.64 7.39 -2.64
N GLY A 43 9.57 8.15 -2.83
CA GLY A 43 9.21 8.76 -4.12
C GLY A 43 8.12 8.00 -4.90
N LYS A 44 7.17 7.36 -4.18
CA LYS A 44 5.96 6.77 -4.79
C LYS A 44 5.22 7.78 -5.64
N SER A 45 4.78 8.89 -5.05
CA SER A 45 3.99 9.92 -5.74
C SER A 45 4.72 10.55 -6.93
N PHE A 46 6.06 10.65 -6.85
CA PHE A 46 6.89 11.04 -7.99
C PHE A 46 6.80 10.02 -9.14
N THR A 47 6.97 8.74 -8.81
CA THR A 47 6.87 7.64 -9.78
C THR A 47 5.47 7.59 -10.41
N LEU A 48 4.42 7.62 -9.59
CA LEU A 48 3.02 7.57 -10.06
C LEU A 48 2.63 8.78 -10.90
N SER A 49 3.04 9.99 -10.51
CA SER A 49 2.70 11.20 -11.27
C SER A 49 3.32 11.18 -12.67
N ASN A 50 4.56 10.70 -12.80
CA ASN A 50 5.21 10.60 -14.10
C ASN A 50 4.67 9.41 -14.92
N LEU A 51 4.40 8.27 -14.28
CA LEU A 51 3.77 7.12 -14.93
C LEU A 51 2.36 7.45 -15.43
N SER A 52 1.52 8.05 -14.60
CA SER A 52 0.15 8.43 -14.97
C SER A 52 0.15 9.45 -16.10
N TYR A 53 1.06 10.43 -16.05
CA TYR A 53 1.24 11.41 -17.12
C TYR A 53 1.63 10.74 -18.44
N MET A 54 2.62 9.85 -18.42
CA MET A 54 3.07 9.15 -19.63
C MET A 54 1.95 8.29 -20.24
N LEU A 55 1.26 7.49 -19.42
CA LEU A 55 0.12 6.68 -19.87
C LEU A 55 -0.98 7.55 -20.48
N ALA A 56 -1.26 8.72 -19.89
CA ALA A 56 -2.21 9.67 -20.47
C ALA A 56 -1.74 10.24 -21.82
N GLN A 57 -0.44 10.53 -21.98
CA GLN A 57 0.11 10.97 -23.26
C GLN A 57 0.10 9.87 -24.33
N GLN A 58 0.06 8.61 -23.93
CA GLN A 58 -0.16 7.46 -24.81
C GLN A 58 -1.65 7.23 -25.14
N GLY A 59 -2.53 8.16 -24.75
CA GLY A 59 -3.96 8.11 -25.04
C GLY A 59 -4.78 7.25 -24.08
N LYS A 60 -4.18 6.79 -22.95
CA LYS A 60 -4.90 6.03 -21.93
C LYS A 60 -5.70 6.95 -21.02
N ARG A 61 -6.88 6.51 -20.61
CA ARG A 61 -7.68 7.14 -19.57
C ARG A 61 -7.15 6.66 -18.22
N VAL A 62 -6.52 7.57 -17.48
CA VAL A 62 -5.85 7.24 -16.21
C VAL A 62 -6.46 8.02 -15.06
N LEU A 63 -6.76 7.31 -13.96
CA LEU A 63 -7.14 7.88 -12.68
C LEU A 63 -6.02 7.63 -11.65
N LEU A 64 -5.52 8.69 -11.02
CA LEU A 64 -4.56 8.64 -9.92
C LEU A 64 -5.27 9.00 -8.60
N ILE A 65 -5.27 8.09 -7.62
CA ILE A 65 -5.87 8.33 -6.31
C ILE A 65 -4.77 8.26 -5.25
N GLY A 66 -4.59 9.35 -4.51
CA GLY A 66 -3.78 9.34 -3.30
C GLY A 66 -4.52 8.66 -2.15
N CYS A 67 -3.97 7.57 -1.62
CA CYS A 67 -4.51 6.79 -0.51
C CYS A 67 -3.56 6.82 0.71
N ASP A 68 -2.84 7.93 0.87
CA ASP A 68 -1.96 8.23 2.00
C ASP A 68 -2.60 9.36 2.82
N PRO A 69 -2.72 9.24 4.17
CA PRO A 69 -3.19 10.34 5.02
C PRO A 69 -2.44 11.66 4.81
N LYS A 70 -1.19 11.62 4.33
CA LYS A 70 -0.39 12.79 3.98
C LYS A 70 -1.01 13.63 2.86
N SER A 71 -1.83 13.03 1.99
CA SER A 71 -2.65 13.71 0.97
C SER A 71 -1.87 14.62 0.00
N ASP A 72 -0.64 14.23 -0.39
CA ASP A 72 0.23 15.04 -1.26
C ASP A 72 0.55 14.38 -2.61
N THR A 73 -0.05 13.23 -2.92
CA THR A 73 0.19 12.43 -4.13
C THR A 73 0.02 13.27 -5.40
N THR A 74 -1.08 14.00 -5.45
CA THR A 74 -1.52 14.82 -6.59
C THR A 74 -0.77 16.15 -6.69
N SER A 75 -0.07 16.58 -5.63
CA SER A 75 0.60 17.88 -5.61
C SER A 75 1.65 18.00 -6.71
N LEU A 76 2.39 16.91 -6.99
CA LEU A 76 3.36 16.90 -8.09
C LEU A 76 2.65 17.01 -9.45
N LEU A 77 1.58 16.24 -9.63
CA LEU A 77 0.77 16.32 -10.84
C LEU A 77 0.21 17.74 -11.04
N PHE A 78 -0.22 18.48 -10.02
CA PHE A 78 -0.80 19.82 -10.16
C PHE A 78 0.18 20.98 -9.89
N GLY A 79 1.49 20.74 -9.99
CA GLY A 79 2.49 21.80 -9.92
C GLY A 79 2.54 22.51 -8.55
N GLY A 80 2.43 21.74 -7.48
CA GLY A 80 2.48 22.21 -6.09
C GLY A 80 1.11 22.57 -5.48
N ARG A 81 0.00 22.29 -6.18
CA ARG A 81 -1.35 22.49 -5.65
C ARG A 81 -1.93 21.17 -5.14
N SER A 82 -2.45 21.17 -3.92
CA SER A 82 -3.14 20.00 -3.36
C SER A 82 -4.59 19.97 -3.81
N CYS A 83 -5.07 18.80 -4.21
CA CYS A 83 -6.50 18.58 -4.44
C CYS A 83 -7.25 18.57 -3.10
N PRO A 84 -8.46 19.16 -3.03
CA PRO A 84 -9.40 18.90 -1.94
C PRO A 84 -9.57 17.40 -1.72
N THR A 85 -9.51 16.96 -0.46
CA THR A 85 -9.64 15.53 -0.14
C THR A 85 -11.10 15.10 -0.10
N ILE A 86 -11.38 13.85 -0.45
CA ILE A 86 -12.74 13.30 -0.46
C ILE A 86 -13.35 13.34 0.93
N ILE A 87 -12.61 12.88 1.94
CA ILE A 87 -13.11 12.81 3.33
C ILE A 87 -13.44 14.20 3.88
N GLU A 88 -12.52 15.17 3.72
CA GLU A 88 -12.73 16.52 4.24
C GLU A 88 -13.85 17.26 3.48
N THR A 89 -13.88 17.14 2.15
CA THR A 89 -14.90 17.77 1.31
C THR A 89 -16.28 17.20 1.60
N SER A 90 -16.39 15.88 1.74
CA SER A 90 -17.62 15.20 2.15
C SER A 90 -18.11 15.68 3.52
N ALA A 91 -17.21 15.79 4.51
CA ALA A 91 -17.56 16.30 5.83
C ALA A 91 -18.09 17.75 5.78
N LYS A 92 -17.44 18.64 5.02
CA LYS A 92 -17.87 20.04 4.84
C LYS A 92 -19.22 20.14 4.14
N LYS A 93 -19.43 19.38 3.06
CA LYS A 93 -20.70 19.34 2.32
C LYS A 93 -21.85 18.85 3.20
N LYS A 94 -21.63 17.75 3.92
CA LYS A 94 -22.61 17.20 4.86
C LYS A 94 -23.00 18.20 5.95
N ALA A 95 -22.04 18.96 6.48
CA ALA A 95 -22.31 20.01 7.47
C ALA A 95 -23.14 21.17 6.89
N ALA A 96 -23.01 21.44 5.58
CA ALA A 96 -23.81 22.42 4.86
C ALA A 96 -25.18 21.87 4.39
N GLY A 97 -25.50 20.60 4.66
CA GLY A 97 -26.73 19.96 4.16
C GLY A 97 -26.69 19.60 2.67
N GLU A 98 -25.50 19.54 2.08
CA GLU A 98 -25.26 19.18 0.68
C GLU A 98 -24.61 17.79 0.56
N GLU A 99 -24.79 17.15 -0.59
CA GLU A 99 -24.05 15.94 -0.95
C GLU A 99 -22.76 16.29 -1.71
N VAL A 100 -21.70 15.49 -1.50
CA VAL A 100 -20.46 15.62 -2.27
C VAL A 100 -20.68 15.12 -3.69
N ARG A 101 -20.19 15.87 -4.68
CA ARG A 101 -20.25 15.51 -6.10
C ARG A 101 -18.86 15.25 -6.65
N LEU A 102 -18.80 14.61 -7.82
CA LEU A 102 -17.53 14.24 -8.45
C LEU A 102 -16.66 15.47 -8.75
N GLU A 103 -17.26 16.56 -9.22
CA GLU A 103 -16.57 17.82 -9.53
C GLU A 103 -15.99 18.53 -8.30
N ASP A 104 -16.40 18.15 -7.09
CA ASP A 104 -15.85 18.74 -5.86
C ASP A 104 -14.49 18.10 -5.48
N VAL A 105 -14.19 16.90 -6.00
CA VAL A 105 -13.06 16.05 -5.53
C VAL A 105 -12.19 15.45 -6.65
N CYS A 106 -12.66 15.44 -7.90
CA CYS A 106 -11.93 14.95 -9.06
C CYS A 106 -11.42 16.10 -9.91
N PHE A 107 -10.11 16.16 -10.11
CA PHE A 107 -9.47 17.19 -10.93
C PHE A 107 -8.71 16.56 -12.08
N LYS A 108 -8.48 17.33 -13.14
CA LYS A 108 -7.77 16.84 -14.33
C LYS A 108 -6.65 17.78 -14.74
N ARG A 109 -5.53 17.21 -15.19
CA ARG A 109 -4.43 17.94 -15.81
C ARG A 109 -3.80 17.07 -16.89
N ASP A 110 -3.62 17.65 -18.08
CA ASP A 110 -2.87 17.03 -19.18
C ASP A 110 -3.32 15.59 -19.52
N GLY A 111 -4.62 15.30 -19.36
CA GLY A 111 -5.22 13.98 -19.62
C GLY A 111 -5.29 13.03 -18.41
N VAL A 112 -4.61 13.34 -17.31
CA VAL A 112 -4.69 12.56 -16.05
C VAL A 112 -5.84 13.07 -15.20
N PHE A 113 -6.66 12.17 -14.69
CA PHE A 113 -7.66 12.44 -13.65
C PHE A 113 -7.06 12.11 -12.30
N ALA A 114 -7.32 12.92 -11.28
CA ALA A 114 -6.77 12.67 -9.96
C ALA A 114 -7.68 13.08 -8.81
N MET A 115 -7.51 12.37 -7.71
CA MET A 115 -8.24 12.54 -6.46
C MET A 115 -7.30 12.33 -5.27
N GLU A 116 -7.63 12.91 -4.14
CA GLU A 116 -7.01 12.60 -2.84
C GLU A 116 -8.08 12.04 -1.92
N LEU A 117 -7.87 10.86 -1.36
CA LEU A 117 -8.83 10.27 -0.44
C LEU A 117 -8.93 11.10 0.85
N GLY A 118 -7.78 11.55 1.34
CA GLY A 118 -7.64 12.18 2.64
C GLY A 118 -7.44 11.17 3.77
N GLY A 119 -7.26 11.70 4.97
CA GLY A 119 -7.12 10.91 6.19
C GLY A 119 -7.72 11.63 7.38
N PRO A 120 -7.66 11.02 8.58
CA PRO A 120 -8.04 11.71 9.80
C PRO A 120 -7.08 12.86 10.10
N GLU A 121 -7.51 13.81 10.94
CA GLU A 121 -6.64 14.89 11.43
C GLU A 121 -5.37 14.34 12.09
N VAL A 122 -4.24 15.04 11.89
CA VAL A 122 -2.95 14.66 12.50
C VAL A 122 -3.10 14.54 14.02
N GLY A 123 -2.64 13.42 14.57
CA GLY A 123 -2.75 13.12 16.00
C GLY A 123 -4.13 12.63 16.46
N ARG A 124 -5.09 12.43 15.54
CA ARG A 124 -6.43 11.93 15.84
C ARG A 124 -6.84 10.80 14.89
N GLY A 125 -7.75 9.95 15.35
CA GLY A 125 -8.32 8.90 14.52
C GLY A 125 -7.35 7.75 14.19
N CYS A 126 -7.71 6.95 13.19
CA CYS A 126 -6.92 5.81 12.71
C CYS A 126 -6.84 5.88 11.19
N GLY A 127 -5.63 5.94 10.64
CA GLY A 127 -5.40 6.05 9.19
C GLY A 127 -6.14 4.96 8.40
N GLY A 128 -6.04 3.70 8.85
CA GLY A 128 -6.73 2.58 8.20
C GLY A 128 -8.26 2.72 8.18
N ARG A 129 -8.89 3.23 9.26
CA ARG A 129 -10.34 3.51 9.23
C ARG A 129 -10.68 4.66 8.30
N GLY A 130 -9.82 5.68 8.22
CA GLY A 130 -9.93 6.76 7.25
C GLY A 130 -9.92 6.24 5.82
N ILE A 131 -9.00 5.33 5.48
CA ILE A 131 -8.94 4.71 4.15
C ILE A 131 -10.23 3.95 3.82
N ILE A 132 -10.71 3.08 4.72
CA ILE A 132 -11.96 2.34 4.51
C ILE A 132 -13.13 3.31 4.26
N HIS A 133 -13.27 4.33 5.10
CA HIS A 133 -14.33 5.33 4.95
C HIS A 133 -14.23 6.12 3.64
N GLY A 134 -13.01 6.50 3.23
CA GLY A 134 -12.80 7.20 1.98
C GLY A 134 -13.18 6.34 0.76
N PHE A 135 -12.89 5.04 0.77
CA PHE A 135 -13.33 4.14 -0.30
C PHE A 135 -14.85 3.95 -0.32
N GLU A 136 -15.52 3.88 0.84
CA GLU A 136 -16.99 3.87 0.89
C GLU A 136 -17.61 5.13 0.27
N LEU A 137 -16.98 6.30 0.44
CA LEU A 137 -17.41 7.54 -0.21
C LEU A 137 -17.13 7.51 -1.72
N LEU A 138 -15.98 6.97 -2.13
CA LEU A 138 -15.60 6.81 -3.53
C LEU A 138 -16.57 5.87 -4.27
N GLU A 139 -16.96 4.76 -3.64
CA GLU A 139 -17.96 3.83 -4.16
C GLU A 139 -19.32 4.52 -4.37
N LYS A 140 -19.76 5.37 -3.42
CA LYS A 140 -20.99 6.17 -3.56
C LYS A 140 -20.92 7.17 -4.71
N LEU A 141 -19.73 7.70 -5.03
CA LEU A 141 -19.52 8.56 -6.19
C LEU A 141 -19.51 7.79 -7.52
N GLY A 142 -19.60 6.45 -7.48
CA GLY A 142 -19.71 5.60 -8.66
C GLY A 142 -18.38 5.01 -9.15
N PHE A 143 -17.40 4.79 -8.27
CA PHE A 143 -16.07 4.25 -8.61
C PHE A 143 -16.09 3.11 -9.63
N HIS A 144 -16.97 2.12 -9.44
CA HIS A 144 -17.05 0.93 -10.31
C HIS A 144 -17.73 1.18 -11.67
N GLN A 145 -18.36 2.35 -11.86
CA GLN A 145 -19.04 2.74 -13.09
C GLN A 145 -18.13 3.54 -14.03
N TRP A 146 -16.95 3.96 -13.55
CA TRP A 146 -16.05 4.77 -14.35
C TRP A 146 -15.28 3.93 -15.36
N ASP A 147 -15.15 4.49 -16.56
CA ASP A 147 -14.43 3.87 -17.67
C ASP A 147 -13.02 4.47 -17.73
N PHE A 148 -12.06 3.76 -17.12
CA PHE A 148 -10.64 4.07 -17.12
C PHE A 148 -9.88 2.86 -17.65
N ASP A 149 -8.79 3.10 -18.38
CA ASP A 149 -7.85 2.03 -18.73
C ASP A 149 -7.04 1.63 -17.49
N TYR A 150 -6.64 2.63 -16.69
CA TYR A 150 -5.82 2.44 -15.48
C TYR A 150 -6.35 3.25 -14.30
N VAL A 151 -6.39 2.61 -13.13
CA VAL A 151 -6.53 3.29 -11.83
C VAL A 151 -5.30 3.00 -10.99
N LEU A 152 -4.55 4.03 -10.63
CA LEU A 152 -3.33 3.94 -9.83
C LEU A 152 -3.63 4.43 -8.41
N LEU A 153 -3.43 3.57 -7.41
CA LEU A 153 -3.70 3.87 -6.00
C LEU A 153 -2.38 4.05 -5.23
N ASP A 154 -2.06 5.24 -4.74
CA ASP A 154 -0.85 5.52 -3.94
C ASP A 154 -1.09 5.17 -2.46
N PHE A 155 -0.66 3.99 -2.02
CA PHE A 155 -0.82 3.54 -0.65
C PHE A 155 0.46 3.70 0.18
N LEU A 156 0.27 4.02 1.46
CA LEU A 156 1.33 3.97 2.45
C LEU A 156 1.83 2.52 2.63
N GLY A 157 3.13 2.29 2.48
CA GLY A 157 3.75 0.96 2.60
C GLY A 157 4.30 0.63 3.98
N ASP A 158 4.63 1.64 4.80
CA ASP A 158 5.27 1.42 6.11
C ASP A 158 4.43 0.53 7.04
N VAL A 159 3.10 0.59 6.90
CA VAL A 159 2.15 -0.28 7.58
C VAL A 159 1.18 -0.88 6.57
N VAL A 160 1.15 -2.21 6.48
CA VAL A 160 0.22 -2.95 5.59
C VAL A 160 -0.86 -3.63 6.43
N CYS A 161 -1.44 -2.88 7.38
CA CYS A 161 -2.43 -3.38 8.32
C CYS A 161 -3.83 -2.82 8.03
N GLY A 162 -4.87 -3.57 8.40
CA GLY A 162 -6.27 -3.13 8.36
C GLY A 162 -6.65 -2.46 7.04
N GLY A 163 -6.93 -1.15 7.08
CA GLY A 163 -7.32 -0.37 5.90
C GLY A 163 -6.22 -0.11 4.87
N PHE A 164 -4.94 -0.11 5.26
CA PHE A 164 -3.85 0.02 4.29
C PHE A 164 -3.61 -1.26 3.50
N GLY A 165 -4.04 -2.42 4.02
CA GLY A 165 -4.08 -3.68 3.29
C GLY A 165 -5.37 -3.90 2.49
N LEU A 166 -6.31 -2.95 2.51
CA LEU A 166 -7.65 -3.10 1.91
C LEU A 166 -7.62 -3.50 0.42
N PRO A 167 -6.79 -2.89 -0.46
CA PRO A 167 -6.77 -3.26 -1.88
C PRO A 167 -6.38 -4.71 -2.13
N ILE A 168 -5.49 -5.24 -1.30
CA ILE A 168 -5.01 -6.63 -1.37
C ILE A 168 -6.05 -7.56 -0.74
N ALA A 169 -6.55 -7.20 0.44
CA ALA A 169 -7.45 -8.04 1.22
C ALA A 169 -8.85 -8.22 0.60
N ARG A 170 -9.29 -7.29 -0.25
CA ARG A 170 -10.61 -7.29 -0.88
C ARG A 170 -10.58 -7.42 -2.41
N ASP A 171 -9.45 -7.82 -3.00
CA ASP A 171 -9.28 -7.94 -4.45
C ASP A 171 -9.70 -6.66 -5.22
N MET A 172 -9.51 -5.47 -4.64
CA MET A 172 -9.88 -4.20 -5.28
C MET A 172 -8.87 -3.77 -6.34
N CYS A 173 -7.66 -4.32 -6.28
CA CYS A 173 -6.62 -4.17 -7.31
C CYS A 173 -6.30 -5.54 -7.91
N GLN A 174 -5.87 -5.57 -9.16
CA GLN A 174 -5.42 -6.81 -9.79
C GLN A 174 -3.98 -7.13 -9.37
N LYS A 175 -3.15 -6.08 -9.26
CA LYS A 175 -1.73 -6.23 -8.95
C LYS A 175 -1.17 -5.06 -8.17
N VAL A 176 -0.05 -5.33 -7.51
CA VAL A 176 0.69 -4.38 -6.69
C VAL A 176 2.04 -4.06 -7.35
N ILE A 177 2.37 -2.78 -7.46
CA ILE A 177 3.75 -2.34 -7.74
C ILE A 177 4.36 -1.88 -6.42
N VAL A 178 5.59 -2.32 -6.16
CA VAL A 178 6.35 -1.85 -5.00
C VAL A 178 7.38 -0.84 -5.48
N VAL A 179 7.52 0.28 -4.79
CA VAL A 179 8.60 1.25 -5.01
C VAL A 179 9.61 1.10 -3.88
N GLY A 180 10.87 0.83 -4.23
CA GLY A 180 11.96 0.68 -3.27
C GLY A 180 13.26 1.32 -3.72
N SER A 181 14.25 1.36 -2.84
CA SER A 181 15.65 1.72 -3.12
C SER A 181 16.57 0.65 -2.52
N ASN A 182 17.88 0.81 -2.73
CA ASN A 182 18.88 -0.10 -2.23
C ASN A 182 19.11 -0.02 -0.70
N ASP A 183 18.31 0.74 0.07
CA ASP A 183 18.41 0.76 1.54
C ASP A 183 17.53 -0.30 2.21
N LEU A 184 18.04 -0.86 3.32
CA LEU A 184 17.38 -1.91 4.11
C LEU A 184 15.96 -1.57 4.50
N GLN A 185 15.70 -0.34 4.95
CA GLN A 185 14.37 0.05 5.42
C GLN A 185 13.35 0.07 4.26
N SER A 186 13.80 0.45 3.07
CA SER A 186 12.95 0.37 1.88
C SER A 186 12.65 -1.07 1.48
N LEU A 187 13.64 -1.96 1.51
CA LEU A 187 13.45 -3.37 1.16
C LEU A 187 12.66 -4.13 2.23
N TYR A 188 12.76 -3.73 3.50
CA TYR A 188 11.92 -4.24 4.58
C TYR A 188 10.44 -3.93 4.32
N VAL A 189 10.12 -2.70 3.94
CA VAL A 189 8.75 -2.33 3.55
C VAL A 189 8.31 -3.11 2.30
N ALA A 190 9.17 -3.25 1.29
CA ALA A 190 8.88 -4.04 0.11
C ALA A 190 8.56 -5.51 0.45
N ASN A 191 9.33 -6.11 1.36
CA ASN A 191 9.12 -7.47 1.84
C ASN A 191 7.81 -7.61 2.62
N ASN A 192 7.44 -6.62 3.44
CA ASN A 192 6.15 -6.63 4.16
C ASN A 192 4.95 -6.60 3.22
N VAL A 193 5.04 -5.85 2.12
CA VAL A 193 4.00 -5.84 1.07
C VAL A 193 3.93 -7.21 0.39
N CYS A 194 5.08 -7.82 0.07
CA CYS A 194 5.14 -9.18 -0.47
C CYS A 194 4.50 -10.20 0.50
N SER A 195 4.81 -10.11 1.79
CA SER A 195 4.21 -10.93 2.85
C SER A 195 2.70 -10.77 2.93
N ALA A 196 2.19 -9.54 2.82
CA ALA A 196 0.75 -9.30 2.80
C ALA A 196 0.07 -9.95 1.58
N VAL A 197 0.67 -9.80 0.38
CA VAL A 197 0.16 -10.46 -0.83
C VAL A 197 0.18 -11.97 -0.70
N ASP A 198 1.29 -12.57 -0.27
CA ASP A 198 1.41 -14.01 -0.05
C ASP A 198 0.35 -14.53 0.95
N TYR A 199 0.18 -13.83 2.07
CA TYR A 199 -0.82 -14.15 3.08
C TYR A 199 -2.24 -14.16 2.50
N PHE A 200 -2.66 -13.09 1.82
CA PHE A 200 -4.03 -13.01 1.29
C PHE A 200 -4.27 -13.95 0.11
N ARG A 201 -3.24 -14.24 -0.72
CA ARG A 201 -3.34 -15.27 -1.76
C ARG A 201 -3.57 -16.66 -1.17
N LYS A 202 -2.88 -17.00 -0.07
CA LYS A 202 -3.11 -18.26 0.66
C LYS A 202 -4.51 -18.38 1.25
N LEU A 203 -5.17 -17.25 1.52
CA LEU A 203 -6.57 -17.18 1.94
C LEU A 203 -7.58 -17.16 0.78
N GLY A 204 -7.12 -17.31 -0.47
CA GLY A 204 -7.97 -17.36 -1.66
C GLY A 204 -8.13 -16.06 -2.44
N GLY A 205 -7.36 -15.02 -2.09
CA GLY A 205 -7.26 -13.77 -2.87
C GLY A 205 -6.54 -13.96 -4.21
N ASN A 206 -6.74 -13.02 -5.13
CA ASN A 206 -6.24 -13.08 -6.51
C ASN A 206 -5.15 -12.04 -6.80
N VAL A 207 -4.97 -11.05 -5.92
CA VAL A 207 -3.93 -10.03 -6.05
C VAL A 207 -2.53 -10.64 -6.10
N GLY A 208 -1.67 -10.11 -6.96
CA GLY A 208 -0.25 -10.46 -7.03
C GLY A 208 0.67 -9.24 -7.07
N VAL A 209 1.97 -9.46 -6.98
CA VAL A 209 2.97 -8.40 -7.18
C VAL A 209 3.34 -8.35 -8.66
N ALA A 210 3.20 -7.18 -9.28
CA ALA A 210 3.61 -6.94 -10.66
C ALA A 210 5.14 -6.82 -10.77
N GLY A 211 5.77 -6.14 -9.80
CA GLY A 211 7.21 -5.98 -9.74
C GLY A 211 7.66 -4.81 -8.87
N LEU A 212 8.97 -4.59 -8.85
CA LEU A 212 9.66 -3.55 -8.11
C LEU A 212 10.05 -2.40 -9.05
N VAL A 213 9.75 -1.16 -8.68
CA VAL A 213 10.39 0.03 -9.24
C VAL A 213 11.49 0.45 -8.29
N VAL A 214 12.74 0.38 -8.76
CA VAL A 214 13.89 0.87 -8.00
C VAL A 214 13.98 2.38 -8.23
N ASN A 215 13.74 3.19 -7.20
CA ASN A 215 13.92 4.62 -7.26
C ASN A 215 15.18 5.02 -6.50
N LYS A 216 15.81 6.13 -6.91
CA LYS A 216 17.11 6.56 -6.38
C LYS A 216 18.13 5.42 -6.47
N ASP A 217 18.15 4.72 -7.59
CA ASP A 217 19.10 3.64 -7.83
C ASP A 217 20.53 4.22 -7.88
N ASP A 218 21.34 3.85 -6.90
CA ASP A 218 22.75 4.21 -6.75
C ASP A 218 23.69 3.10 -7.27
N GLY A 219 23.13 2.01 -7.81
CA GLY A 219 23.88 0.94 -8.46
C GLY A 219 24.54 -0.07 -7.53
N THR A 220 24.23 -0.05 -6.23
CA THR A 220 24.78 -1.02 -5.26
C THR A 220 24.18 -2.42 -5.41
N GLY A 221 22.95 -2.53 -5.91
CA GLY A 221 22.35 -3.78 -6.40
C GLY A 221 21.47 -4.55 -5.41
N GLU A 222 21.28 -4.07 -4.18
CA GLU A 222 20.48 -4.76 -3.15
C GLU A 222 19.01 -4.86 -3.54
N ALA A 223 18.44 -3.85 -4.21
CA ALA A 223 17.06 -3.89 -4.68
C ALA A 223 16.85 -4.94 -5.78
N GLN A 224 17.83 -5.12 -6.67
CA GLN A 224 17.83 -6.17 -7.69
C GLN A 224 17.95 -7.56 -7.03
N ALA A 225 18.89 -7.72 -6.08
CA ALA A 225 19.03 -8.96 -5.33
C ALA A 225 17.76 -9.32 -4.55
N PHE A 226 17.09 -8.32 -3.95
CA PHE A 226 15.79 -8.51 -3.32
C PHE A 226 14.72 -8.94 -4.33
N ALA A 227 14.63 -8.30 -5.49
CA ALA A 227 13.63 -8.65 -6.50
C ALA A 227 13.79 -10.10 -6.98
N GLU A 228 15.03 -10.53 -7.23
CA GLU A 228 15.36 -11.92 -7.58
C GLU A 228 14.97 -12.90 -6.46
N ALA A 229 15.40 -12.63 -5.22
CA ALA A 229 15.09 -13.47 -4.07
C ALA A 229 13.59 -13.53 -3.76
N ALA A 230 12.88 -12.42 -3.97
CA ALA A 230 11.43 -12.31 -3.76
C ALA A 230 10.61 -12.85 -4.94
N ASN A 231 11.27 -13.33 -6.01
CA ASN A 231 10.65 -13.84 -7.23
C ASN A 231 9.69 -12.82 -7.89
N ILE A 232 10.13 -11.58 -8.01
CA ILE A 232 9.40 -10.49 -8.69
C ILE A 232 10.34 -9.76 -9.67
N PRO A 233 9.85 -9.27 -10.82
CA PRO A 233 10.70 -8.54 -11.76
C PRO A 233 10.95 -7.11 -11.29
N VAL A 234 12.06 -6.53 -11.74
CA VAL A 234 12.25 -5.07 -11.71
C VAL A 234 11.57 -4.46 -12.93
N LEU A 235 10.64 -3.54 -12.71
CA LEU A 235 9.87 -2.88 -13.77
C LEU A 235 10.62 -1.68 -14.37
N ALA A 236 11.38 -0.96 -13.56
CA ALA A 236 12.26 0.14 -13.97
C ALA A 236 13.23 0.51 -12.84
N SER A 237 14.37 1.09 -13.23
CA SER A 237 15.32 1.73 -12.32
C SER A 237 15.39 3.23 -12.62
N ILE A 238 14.90 4.06 -11.68
CA ILE A 238 15.03 5.52 -11.72
C ILE A 238 16.34 5.89 -10.99
N PRO A 239 17.32 6.50 -11.68
CA PRO A 239 18.63 6.72 -11.11
C PRO A 239 18.62 7.72 -9.94
N ALA A 240 19.61 7.58 -9.06
CA ALA A 240 20.00 8.60 -8.10
C ALA A 240 20.63 9.80 -8.83
N HIS A 241 19.78 10.65 -9.42
CA HIS A 241 20.21 11.79 -10.24
C HIS A 241 19.72 13.14 -9.67
N ASP A 242 20.64 14.07 -9.44
CA ASP A 242 20.38 15.36 -8.79
C ASP A 242 19.31 16.19 -9.48
N GLU A 243 19.32 16.23 -10.82
CA GLU A 243 18.32 17.01 -11.57
C GLU A 243 16.91 16.44 -11.39
N ILE A 244 16.77 15.11 -11.35
CA ILE A 244 15.49 14.45 -11.09
C ILE A 244 15.00 14.86 -9.69
N ARG A 245 15.89 14.90 -8.69
CA ARG A 245 15.52 15.31 -7.32
C ARG A 245 15.10 16.78 -7.24
N LYS A 246 15.84 17.68 -7.90
CA LYS A 246 15.48 19.11 -7.98
C LYS A 246 14.14 19.31 -8.68
N LYS A 247 13.91 18.66 -9.81
CA LYS A 247 12.64 18.73 -10.56
C LYS A 247 11.48 18.15 -9.74
N SER A 248 11.68 17.01 -9.07
CA SER A 248 10.69 16.42 -8.17
C SER A 248 10.31 17.36 -7.02
N ALA A 249 11.29 18.00 -6.38
CA ALA A 249 11.05 18.94 -5.28
C ALA A 249 10.29 20.20 -5.74
N ASN A 250 10.46 20.57 -7.01
CA ASN A 250 9.75 21.68 -7.65
C ASN A 250 8.44 21.25 -8.34
N TYR A 251 7.91 20.07 -8.02
CA TYR A 251 6.64 19.56 -8.55
C TYR A 251 6.58 19.47 -10.09
N GLN A 252 7.71 19.12 -10.72
CA GLN A 252 7.79 19.01 -12.17
C GLN A 252 7.63 17.57 -12.63
N ILE A 253 6.78 17.39 -13.64
CA ILE A 253 6.74 16.17 -14.43
C ILE A 253 7.98 16.14 -15.33
N ILE A 254 8.68 15.02 -15.30
CA ILE A 254 9.86 14.77 -16.14
C ILE A 254 9.62 13.68 -17.18
N GLY A 255 8.63 12.81 -16.98
CA GLY A 255 8.32 11.68 -17.85
C GLY A 255 7.37 12.02 -19.01
N TYR A 256 7.46 13.20 -19.60
CA TYR A 256 6.64 13.57 -20.76
C TYR A 256 7.32 13.14 -22.09
N PRO A 257 6.55 12.90 -23.18
CA PRO A 257 7.11 12.53 -24.47
C PRO A 257 8.13 13.55 -24.99
N GLY A 258 9.29 13.06 -25.43
CA GLY A 258 10.38 13.89 -25.94
C GLY A 258 11.27 14.52 -24.87
N SER A 259 10.98 14.34 -23.58
CA SER A 259 11.94 14.68 -22.52
C SER A 259 13.07 13.65 -22.44
N GLU A 260 14.17 14.04 -21.78
CA GLU A 260 15.28 13.14 -21.46
C GLU A 260 14.84 11.86 -20.73
N TRP A 261 13.89 11.98 -19.80
CA TRP A 261 13.42 10.88 -18.94
C TRP A 261 12.13 10.23 -19.45
N GLY A 262 11.55 10.73 -20.55
CA GLY A 262 10.34 10.19 -21.17
C GLY A 262 10.47 8.71 -21.49
N PRO A 263 11.55 8.24 -22.16
CA PRO A 263 11.75 6.82 -22.45
C PRO A 263 11.69 5.91 -21.22
N LEU A 264 12.19 6.37 -20.07
CA LEU A 264 12.14 5.60 -18.81
C LEU A 264 10.71 5.35 -18.37
N PHE A 265 9.87 6.39 -18.37
CA PHE A 265 8.47 6.27 -17.94
C PHE A 265 7.59 5.60 -19.01
N ASP A 266 7.95 5.68 -20.29
CA ASP A 266 7.35 4.90 -21.36
C ASP A 266 7.59 3.39 -21.14
N GLU A 267 8.83 3.02 -20.83
CA GLU A 267 9.20 1.64 -20.50
C GLU A 267 8.52 1.16 -19.23
N LEU A 268 8.51 1.97 -18.15
CA LEU A 268 7.78 1.66 -16.94
C LEU A 268 6.29 1.42 -17.22
N GLY A 269 5.66 2.25 -18.07
CA GLY A 269 4.27 2.06 -18.47
C GLY A 269 4.03 0.74 -19.20
N ARG A 270 4.90 0.39 -20.16
CA ARG A 270 4.83 -0.89 -20.88
C ARG A 270 5.04 -2.09 -19.95
N ASN A 271 6.03 -2.02 -19.07
CA ASN A 271 6.35 -3.10 -18.14
C ASN A 271 5.23 -3.26 -17.10
N ALA A 272 4.70 -2.15 -16.56
CA ALA A 272 3.56 -2.16 -15.65
C ALA A 272 2.32 -2.76 -16.32
N ALA A 273 2.04 -2.46 -17.59
CA ALA A 273 0.91 -3.04 -18.32
C ALA A 273 1.10 -4.55 -18.58
N ALA A 274 2.29 -4.98 -18.98
CA ALA A 274 2.57 -6.37 -19.34
C ALA A 274 2.74 -7.31 -18.13
N ALA A 275 3.15 -6.77 -16.98
CA ALA A 275 3.46 -7.58 -15.79
C ALA A 275 2.20 -8.28 -15.24
N PRO A 276 2.19 -9.62 -15.11
CA PRO A 276 1.08 -10.34 -14.50
C PRO A 276 1.09 -10.19 -12.96
N PRO A 277 -0.02 -10.51 -12.28
CA PRO A 277 -0.05 -10.58 -10.82
C PRO A 277 0.68 -11.84 -10.31
N LEU A 278 1.98 -11.70 -10.02
CA LEU A 278 2.83 -12.81 -9.57
C LEU A 278 2.61 -13.12 -8.08
N MET A 279 2.85 -14.37 -7.71
CA MET A 279 2.95 -14.76 -6.30
C MET A 279 4.39 -14.49 -5.84
N PRO A 280 4.62 -13.52 -4.93
CA PRO A 280 5.96 -13.26 -4.44
C PRO A 280 6.41 -14.38 -3.50
N THR A 281 7.71 -14.45 -3.24
CA THR A 281 8.33 -15.30 -2.21
C THR A 281 8.93 -14.40 -1.14
N PRO A 282 8.19 -14.01 -0.09
CA PRO A 282 8.70 -13.11 0.94
C PRO A 282 9.91 -13.73 1.64
N LEU A 283 10.93 -12.91 1.89
CA LEU A 283 12.15 -13.32 2.59
C LEU A 283 11.90 -13.36 4.10
N SER A 284 12.62 -14.24 4.80
CA SER A 284 12.75 -14.13 6.25
C SER A 284 13.52 -12.86 6.63
N GLN A 285 13.45 -12.44 7.89
CA GLN A 285 14.20 -11.28 8.36
C GLN A 285 15.71 -11.48 8.19
N GLU A 286 16.22 -12.68 8.47
CA GLU A 286 17.64 -13.03 8.30
C GLU A 286 18.07 -13.03 6.84
N ASP A 287 17.25 -13.59 5.93
CA ASP A 287 17.58 -13.61 4.49
C ASP A 287 17.61 -12.18 3.92
N LEU A 288 16.67 -11.33 4.36
CA LEU A 288 16.63 -9.92 3.94
C LEU A 288 17.85 -9.15 4.45
N LEU A 289 18.22 -9.32 5.71
CA LEU A 289 19.45 -8.74 6.27
C LEU A 289 20.67 -9.29 5.52
N GLY A 290 20.61 -10.56 5.13
CA GLY A 290 21.58 -11.29 4.32
C GLY A 290 21.98 -10.60 3.01
N LEU A 291 21.08 -9.81 2.42
CA LEU A 291 21.34 -9.05 1.19
C LEU A 291 22.38 -7.93 1.35
N PHE A 292 22.62 -7.48 2.58
CA PHE A 292 23.52 -6.37 2.88
C PHE A 292 24.89 -6.87 3.37
N LYS A 293 25.97 -6.23 2.90
CA LYS A 293 27.33 -6.54 3.35
C LYS A 293 27.46 -6.30 4.85
N SER A 294 27.90 -7.31 5.58
CA SER A 294 27.91 -7.33 7.05
C SER A 294 29.30 -7.40 7.68
N GLU A 295 30.34 -7.31 6.85
CA GLU A 295 31.75 -7.49 7.26
C GLU A 295 32.19 -6.48 8.34
N ASP A 296 31.54 -5.32 8.42
CA ASP A 296 31.90 -4.24 9.35
C ASP A 296 31.07 -4.19 10.65
N VAL A 297 29.99 -4.97 10.78
CA VAL A 297 29.01 -4.82 11.88
C VAL A 297 28.93 -6.01 12.85
N GLY A 298 29.71 -7.07 12.62
CA GLY A 298 29.80 -8.24 13.52
C GLY A 298 28.46 -8.97 13.72
N ARG A 299 28.02 -9.77 12.73
CA ARG A 299 26.76 -10.55 12.80
C ARG A 299 26.71 -11.61 13.90
N ASP A 300 27.83 -11.86 14.58
CA ASP A 300 27.95 -12.90 15.61
C ASP A 300 27.65 -12.39 17.03
N VAL A 301 26.90 -11.29 17.16
CA VAL A 301 26.41 -10.86 18.48
C VAL A 301 25.36 -11.86 18.96
N GLU A 302 25.69 -12.62 19.99
CA GLU A 302 24.75 -13.50 20.67
C GLU A 302 23.70 -12.66 21.41
N LEU A 303 22.42 -12.90 21.10
CA LEU A 303 21.32 -12.23 21.78
C LEU A 303 21.13 -12.83 23.17
N GLU A 304 21.67 -12.15 24.19
CA GLU A 304 21.43 -12.50 25.59
C GLU A 304 20.04 -11.99 26.03
N PRO A 305 19.10 -12.88 26.44
CA PRO A 305 17.79 -12.46 26.88
C PRO A 305 17.87 -11.69 28.20
N ALA A 306 17.33 -10.48 28.23
CA ALA A 306 17.23 -9.71 29.46
C ALA A 306 16.26 -10.38 30.45
N THR A 307 16.66 -10.40 31.72
CA THR A 307 15.83 -10.85 32.85
C THR A 307 14.94 -9.73 33.39
N LEU A 308 13.95 -10.06 34.21
CA LEU A 308 13.14 -9.03 34.89
C LEU A 308 14.00 -8.20 35.85
N GLU A 309 14.99 -8.82 36.45
CA GLU A 309 15.99 -8.19 37.31
C GLU A 309 16.79 -7.12 36.56
N ASP A 310 17.22 -7.40 35.31
CA ASP A 310 17.92 -6.44 34.45
C ASP A 310 17.06 -5.20 34.15
N MET A 311 15.74 -5.37 34.05
CA MET A 311 14.80 -4.28 33.74
C MET A 311 14.38 -3.47 34.97
N CYS A 312 14.41 -4.05 36.17
CA CYS A 312 13.80 -3.49 37.38
C CYS A 312 14.79 -3.00 38.45
N ALA A 313 16.08 -2.84 38.11
CA ALA A 313 17.12 -2.29 39.00
C ALA A 313 17.13 -2.89 40.43
N GLY A 314 16.78 -4.18 40.56
CA GLY A 314 16.85 -4.93 41.81
C GLY A 314 15.56 -5.08 42.63
N GLU A 315 14.43 -4.47 42.25
CA GLU A 315 13.13 -4.73 42.89
C GLU A 315 12.13 -5.30 41.89
N ILE A 316 11.96 -6.62 41.88
CA ILE A 316 10.86 -7.25 41.14
C ILE A 316 9.59 -7.07 41.97
N PRO A 317 8.59 -6.32 41.48
CA PRO A 317 7.32 -6.23 42.19
C PRO A 317 6.66 -7.61 42.21
N VAL A 318 6.58 -8.23 43.39
CA VAL A 318 5.80 -9.44 43.60
C VAL A 318 4.33 -9.05 43.40
N LYS A 319 3.79 -9.38 42.23
CA LYS A 319 2.37 -9.20 41.94
C LYS A 319 1.65 -10.43 42.48
N GLU A 320 0.91 -10.28 43.58
CA GLU A 320 0.04 -11.35 44.07
C GLU A 320 -0.91 -11.79 42.95
N SER A 321 -0.94 -13.09 42.65
CA SER A 321 -1.85 -13.65 41.66
C SER A 321 -3.28 -13.43 42.15
N LEU A 322 -4.13 -12.87 41.29
CA LEU A 322 -5.58 -12.78 41.52
C LEU A 322 -6.31 -14.06 41.08
N GLU A 323 -5.58 -15.13 40.78
CA GLU A 323 -6.19 -16.43 40.47
C GLU A 323 -7.00 -16.92 41.66
N VAL A 324 -8.31 -17.02 41.45
CA VAL A 324 -9.21 -17.71 42.36
C VAL A 324 -8.91 -19.20 42.24
N ILE A 325 -8.19 -19.73 43.21
CA ILE A 325 -8.05 -21.17 43.39
C ILE A 325 -9.43 -21.67 43.85
N TYR A 326 -10.12 -22.41 42.99
CA TYR A 326 -11.31 -23.14 43.41
C TYR A 326 -10.83 -24.36 44.20
N ASP A 327 -11.18 -24.42 45.49
CA ASP A 327 -11.02 -25.65 46.26
C ASP A 327 -11.93 -26.71 45.63
N ASP A 328 -11.35 -27.86 45.25
CA ASP A 328 -12.12 -29.03 44.81
C ASP A 328 -13.01 -29.50 45.97
N VAL A 329 -14.31 -29.17 45.92
CA VAL A 329 -15.36 -29.69 46.82
C VAL A 329 -15.86 -31.03 46.32
#